data_AF-A0A7S3CEY7-F1
#
_entry.id   AF-A0A7S3CEY7-F1
#
_cell.length_a   1.000
_cell.length_b   1.000
_cell.length_c   1.000
_cell.angle_alpha   90.00
_cell.angle_beta   90.00
_cell.angle_gamma   90.00
#
_symmetry.space_group_name_H-M   'P 1'
#
loop_
_entity.id
_entity.type
_entity.pdbx_description
1 polymer ?
#
loop_
_entity_poly.entity_id
_entity_poly.type
_entity_poly.pdbx_seq_one_letter_code
_entity_poly.pdbx_strand_id
1 'polypeptide(L)'
;RNTAAEGGAGAVKELLDALRGATGEARRLESHFLARRDKLVQELRRLGSTRAAKEKDGKGEEQTRAMAKHLESIEGRVERVSNLSSHAGDRLVRLERRRDFARESKVLLGYLSNFSETEGCAAGCANRGEETLDRLDEFEAATLAIKLRALGEKLLVRTGDLDVPPAASPVPGRRRTELATIVERIQVYCDKLENRLILGFDKFSRHKNFARMRECSRCLLLFQGGARLTSHYLASRPLFLETNPKTLEEEASAAASSDSGGPKATKQLMDLLGRWYKHGLESVKKERQVINEVFPNADRITNELVRRLFEQNVQSYLAAVLAPSRAAATAARRTAEDIRGFLRVAAAAYEKTRELAAGLQTIGCGGIDVEARMGELFSEHLDSYPEVEFELLEALYASLRAKHQGKVLGCEMVVECFEVAKESIARCQLLSLEQDRADSVQKMFSSDSSRYASPHSLVDVVYQYMIGGLQSAMDSSEKACSSLSSFSLMGDQDAEALHKKVVGTSLGEVFAVVGTLSKCVSNLEQGLREDVLDAISPEALRDKCEDYLVSFIGLLEGTVAQALSMSVSNCLQVLA
;
A
#
# COMPACT_ATOMS: atom_id res chain seq x y z
N ARG A 1 17.57 -65.43 5.64
CA ARG A 1 17.60 -65.57 7.12
C ARG A 1 19.03 -65.90 7.55
N ASN A 2 19.62 -64.96 8.31
CA ASN A 2 20.47 -65.17 9.50
C ASN A 2 21.98 -65.49 9.46
N THR A 3 22.75 -65.19 8.41
CA THR A 3 24.24 -65.25 8.57
C THR A 3 25.05 -64.09 8.00
N ALA A 4 24.48 -63.20 7.19
CA ALA A 4 25.22 -62.05 6.64
C ALA A 4 25.03 -60.72 7.41
N ALA A 5 24.01 -60.63 8.27
CA ALA A 5 23.70 -59.40 9.02
C ALA A 5 24.39 -59.30 10.39
N GLU A 6 24.84 -60.42 10.96
CA GLU A 6 25.52 -60.43 12.28
C GLU A 6 27.01 -60.10 12.17
N GLY A 7 27.68 -60.47 11.08
CA GLY A 7 29.11 -60.17 10.87
C GLY A 7 29.42 -58.68 10.76
N GLY A 8 28.51 -57.90 10.16
CA GLY A 8 28.67 -56.44 10.05
C GLY A 8 28.40 -55.69 11.36
N ALA A 9 27.45 -56.16 12.18
CA ALA A 9 27.14 -55.55 13.47
C ALA A 9 28.20 -55.86 14.53
N GLY A 10 28.76 -57.08 14.53
CA GLY A 10 29.88 -57.49 15.38
C GLY A 10 31.15 -56.69 15.07
N ALA A 11 31.52 -56.62 13.78
CA ALA A 11 32.70 -55.86 13.36
C ALA A 11 32.59 -54.36 13.69
N VAL A 12 31.40 -53.74 13.52
CA VAL A 12 31.20 -52.32 13.87
C VAL A 12 31.24 -52.10 15.39
N LYS A 13 30.76 -53.06 16.19
CA LYS A 13 30.79 -52.96 17.65
C LYS A 13 32.21 -53.13 18.19
N GLU A 14 32.98 -54.07 17.66
CA GLU A 14 34.40 -54.22 17.97
C GLU A 14 35.22 -52.98 17.57
N LEU A 15 34.91 -52.37 16.41
CA LEU A 15 35.57 -51.13 15.97
C LEU A 15 35.19 -49.93 16.86
N LEU A 16 33.95 -49.87 17.34
CA LEU A 16 33.49 -48.84 18.26
C LEU A 16 34.12 -49.00 19.65
N ASP A 17 34.25 -50.23 20.15
CA ASP A 17 34.88 -50.50 21.43
C ASP A 17 36.40 -50.27 21.36
N ALA A 18 37.04 -50.60 20.24
CA ALA A 18 38.43 -50.25 19.97
C ALA A 18 38.65 -48.73 19.86
N LEU A 19 37.76 -47.99 19.19
CA LEU A 19 37.83 -46.53 19.10
C LEU A 19 37.53 -45.84 20.43
N ARG A 20 36.63 -46.41 21.25
CA ARG A 20 36.34 -45.91 22.60
C ARG A 20 37.49 -46.18 23.56
N GLY A 21 38.15 -47.34 23.42
CA GLY A 21 39.41 -47.65 24.10
C GLY A 21 40.51 -46.67 23.71
N ALA A 22 40.74 -46.46 22.41
CA ALA A 22 41.76 -45.54 21.90
C ALA A 22 41.51 -44.09 22.32
N THR A 23 40.26 -43.62 22.37
CA THR A 23 39.93 -42.27 22.86
C THR A 23 40.09 -42.15 24.38
N GLY A 24 39.80 -43.20 25.14
CA GLY A 24 40.09 -43.27 26.58
C GLY A 24 41.59 -43.23 26.87
N GLU A 25 42.39 -43.97 26.11
CA GLU A 25 43.84 -43.97 26.18
C GLU A 25 44.43 -42.62 25.77
N ALA A 26 43.91 -41.99 24.72
CA ALA A 26 44.32 -40.64 24.30
C ALA A 26 44.07 -39.60 25.41
N ARG A 27 42.90 -39.63 26.06
CA ARG A 27 42.59 -38.74 27.20
C ARG A 27 43.47 -39.00 28.42
N ARG A 28 43.81 -40.27 28.69
CA ARG A 28 44.76 -40.63 29.76
C ARG A 28 46.17 -40.14 29.45
N LEU A 29 46.62 -40.28 28.19
CA LEU A 29 47.89 -39.74 27.72
C LEU A 29 47.92 -38.22 27.82
N GLU A 30 46.85 -37.54 27.42
CA GLU A 30 46.72 -36.08 27.52
C GLU A 30 46.79 -35.62 28.99
N SER A 31 46.03 -36.26 29.88
CA SER A 31 46.07 -35.97 31.33
C SER A 31 47.46 -36.24 31.92
N HIS A 32 48.13 -37.30 31.46
CA HIS A 32 49.48 -37.63 31.87
C HIS A 32 50.51 -36.59 31.38
N PHE A 33 50.37 -36.09 30.14
CA PHE A 33 51.23 -35.03 29.62
C PHE A 33 50.99 -33.69 30.32
N LEU A 34 49.75 -33.33 30.64
CA LEU A 34 49.43 -32.13 31.41
C LEU A 34 49.98 -32.23 32.84
N ALA A 35 49.78 -33.35 33.52
CA ALA A 35 50.35 -33.58 34.84
C ALA A 35 51.90 -33.58 34.81
N ARG A 36 52.52 -34.10 33.75
CA ARG A 36 53.97 -34.08 33.57
C ARG A 36 54.48 -32.67 33.31
N ARG A 37 53.76 -31.88 32.50
CA ARG A 37 54.04 -30.45 32.26
C ARG A 37 54.00 -29.68 33.58
N ASP A 38 52.95 -29.86 34.38
CA ASP A 38 52.78 -29.12 35.62
C ASP A 38 53.85 -29.49 36.66
N LYS A 39 54.23 -30.78 36.73
CA LYS A 39 55.39 -31.23 37.52
C LYS A 39 56.70 -30.60 37.04
N LEU A 40 56.96 -30.56 35.74
CA LEU A 40 58.14 -29.92 35.17
C LEU A 40 58.15 -28.41 35.43
N VAL A 41 57.01 -27.73 35.35
CA VAL A 41 56.88 -26.31 35.69
C VAL A 41 57.16 -26.06 37.18
N GLN A 42 56.68 -26.93 38.07
CA GLN A 42 57.00 -26.85 39.50
C GLN A 42 58.49 -27.12 39.77
N GLU A 43 59.10 -28.10 39.11
CA GLU A 43 60.54 -28.35 39.20
C GLU A 43 61.35 -27.17 38.65
N LEU A 44 60.93 -26.57 37.53
CA LEU A 44 61.55 -25.36 36.98
C LEU A 44 61.40 -24.15 37.89
N ARG A 45 60.28 -24.00 38.60
CA ARG A 45 60.12 -22.96 39.63
C ARG A 45 61.04 -23.19 40.82
N ARG A 46 61.21 -24.44 41.29
CA ARG A 46 62.20 -24.79 42.33
C ARG A 46 63.64 -24.57 41.84
N LEU A 47 63.94 -24.92 40.60
CA LEU A 47 65.26 -24.69 40.01
C LEU A 47 65.53 -23.21 39.79
N GLY A 48 64.51 -22.43 39.41
CA GLY A 48 64.56 -20.98 39.29
C GLY A 48 64.88 -20.29 40.62
N SER A 49 64.25 -20.71 41.72
CA SER A 49 64.58 -20.18 43.04
C SER A 49 65.99 -20.57 43.51
N THR A 50 66.50 -21.76 43.13
CA THR A 50 67.90 -22.12 43.37
C THR A 50 68.90 -21.43 42.43
N ARG A 51 68.45 -20.91 41.29
CA ARG A 51 69.28 -20.20 40.29
C ARG A 51 69.40 -18.70 40.56
N ALA A 52 68.41 -18.05 41.16
CA ALA A 52 68.56 -16.69 41.69
C ALA A 52 69.70 -16.60 42.73
N ALA A 53 70.01 -17.71 43.42
CA ALA A 53 71.16 -17.82 44.32
C ALA A 53 72.51 -18.09 43.60
N LYS A 54 72.52 -18.45 42.31
CA LYS A 54 73.70 -18.83 41.52
C LYS A 54 73.98 -17.93 40.32
N GLU A 55 73.23 -16.83 40.16
CA GLU A 55 73.32 -15.84 39.08
C GLU A 55 74.55 -14.91 39.22
N LYS A 56 75.71 -15.49 39.55
CA LYS A 56 77.03 -14.83 39.50
C LYS A 56 77.98 -15.40 38.44
N ASP A 57 77.64 -16.49 37.77
CA ASP A 57 78.48 -17.09 36.73
C ASP A 57 77.75 -17.18 35.38
N GLY A 58 78.27 -16.49 34.36
CA GLY A 58 77.72 -16.31 33.01
C GLY A 58 77.57 -17.55 32.12
N LYS A 59 77.40 -18.76 32.68
CA LYS A 59 77.07 -20.00 31.93
C LYS A 59 75.55 -20.19 31.70
N GLY A 60 74.72 -19.26 32.17
CA GLY A 60 73.26 -19.34 32.08
C GLY A 60 72.70 -19.20 30.67
N GLU A 61 73.31 -18.38 29.81
CA GLU A 61 72.74 -18.02 28.51
C GLU A 61 72.71 -19.18 27.49
N GLU A 62 73.68 -20.08 27.54
CA GLU A 62 73.72 -21.22 26.61
C GLU A 62 72.70 -22.29 27.00
N GLN A 63 72.50 -22.50 28.31
CA GLN A 63 71.48 -23.42 28.83
C GLN A 63 70.06 -22.87 28.64
N THR A 64 69.83 -21.56 28.79
CA THR A 64 68.53 -20.94 28.48
C THR A 64 68.23 -20.99 26.98
N ARG A 65 69.23 -20.80 26.12
CA ARG A 65 69.09 -20.93 24.66
C ARG A 65 68.79 -22.38 24.24
N ALA A 66 69.40 -23.37 24.88
CA ALA A 66 69.07 -24.78 24.66
C ALA A 66 67.64 -25.10 25.12
N MET A 67 67.22 -24.57 26.28
CA MET A 67 65.87 -24.77 26.81
C MET A 67 64.79 -24.09 25.94
N ALA A 68 65.09 -22.92 25.38
CA ALA A 68 64.24 -22.23 24.41
C ALA A 68 64.03 -23.07 23.14
N LYS A 69 65.10 -23.66 22.59
CA LYS A 69 65.00 -24.58 21.44
C LYS A 69 64.15 -25.83 21.73
N HIS A 70 64.22 -26.35 22.95
CA HIS A 70 63.37 -27.48 23.35
C HIS A 70 61.91 -27.08 23.53
N LEU A 71 61.63 -25.90 24.09
CA LEU A 71 60.28 -25.35 24.17
C LEU A 71 59.69 -25.12 22.79
N GLU A 72 60.44 -24.53 21.86
CA GLU A 72 60.02 -24.32 20.47
C GLU A 72 59.74 -25.66 19.75
N SER A 73 60.56 -26.68 20.00
CA SER A 73 60.32 -28.04 19.49
C SER A 73 59.05 -28.67 20.06
N ILE A 74 58.79 -28.47 21.37
CA ILE A 74 57.57 -28.95 22.03
C ILE A 74 56.36 -28.18 21.52
N GLU A 75 56.43 -26.86 21.39
CA GLU A 75 55.38 -26.02 20.82
C GLU A 75 55.04 -26.46 19.39
N GLY A 76 56.04 -26.68 18.53
CA GLY A 76 55.81 -27.22 17.19
C GLY A 76 55.19 -28.62 17.19
N ARG A 77 55.47 -29.47 18.19
CA ARG A 77 54.81 -30.77 18.36
C ARG A 77 53.37 -30.63 18.86
N VAL A 78 53.13 -29.72 19.81
CA VAL A 78 51.81 -29.42 20.36
C VAL A 78 50.91 -28.84 19.27
N GLU A 79 51.43 -27.95 18.42
CA GLU A 79 50.71 -27.40 17.27
C GLU A 79 50.33 -28.50 16.26
N ARG A 80 51.25 -29.41 15.95
CA ARG A 80 50.94 -30.57 15.09
C ARG A 80 49.87 -31.49 15.68
N VAL A 81 49.94 -31.76 16.98
CA VAL A 81 48.93 -32.57 17.68
C VAL A 81 47.59 -31.84 17.73
N SER A 82 47.59 -30.53 17.98
CA SER A 82 46.37 -29.70 17.97
C SER A 82 45.69 -29.71 16.60
N ASN A 83 46.48 -29.54 15.52
CA ASN A 83 45.97 -29.59 14.15
C ASN A 83 45.43 -30.97 13.78
N LEU A 84 46.10 -32.05 14.20
CA LEU A 84 45.64 -33.42 13.98
C LEU A 84 44.35 -33.71 14.77
N SER A 85 44.27 -33.27 16.03
CA SER A 85 43.08 -33.40 16.88
C SER A 85 41.89 -32.62 16.32
N SER A 86 42.11 -31.41 15.80
CA SER A 86 41.08 -30.63 15.10
C SER A 86 40.57 -31.38 13.87
N HIS A 87 41.49 -31.91 13.05
CA HIS A 87 41.12 -32.66 11.84
C HIS A 87 40.38 -33.97 12.18
N ALA A 88 40.79 -34.67 13.22
CA ALA A 88 40.09 -35.85 13.73
C ALA A 88 38.70 -35.49 14.26
N GLY A 89 38.58 -34.37 14.98
CA GLY A 89 37.30 -33.81 15.43
C GLY A 89 36.35 -33.51 14.27
N ASP A 90 36.83 -32.83 13.23
CA ASP A 90 36.02 -32.53 12.03
C ASP A 90 35.55 -33.78 11.30
N ARG A 91 36.41 -34.81 11.22
CA ARG A 91 36.05 -36.10 10.62
C ARG A 91 35.01 -36.83 11.46
N LEU A 92 35.11 -36.79 12.79
CA LEU A 92 34.12 -37.37 13.69
C LEU A 92 32.77 -36.67 13.55
N VAL A 93 32.74 -35.33 13.53
CA VAL A 93 31.51 -34.56 13.31
C VAL A 93 30.88 -34.89 11.95
N ARG A 94 31.69 -35.03 10.89
CA ARG A 94 31.20 -35.46 9.57
C ARG A 94 30.61 -36.89 9.59
N LEU A 95 31.27 -37.82 10.27
CA LEU A 95 30.77 -39.19 10.41
C LEU A 95 29.49 -39.25 11.23
N GLU A 96 29.39 -38.46 12.30
CA GLU A 96 28.19 -38.35 13.11
C GLU A 96 27.00 -37.81 12.30
N ARG A 97 27.20 -36.70 11.55
CA ARG A 97 26.19 -36.18 10.63
C ARG A 97 25.73 -37.23 9.61
N ARG A 98 26.66 -38.01 9.06
CA ARG A 98 26.33 -39.08 8.09
C ARG A 98 25.57 -40.23 8.75
N ARG A 99 25.92 -40.62 9.97
CA ARG A 99 25.21 -41.64 10.76
C ARG A 99 23.79 -41.20 11.05
N ASP A 100 23.60 -39.95 11.50
CA ASP A 100 22.29 -39.44 11.87
C ASP A 100 21.39 -39.32 10.62
N PHE A 101 21.94 -38.87 9.49
CA PHE A 101 21.26 -38.91 8.19
C PHE A 101 20.86 -40.33 7.77
N ALA A 102 21.75 -41.32 7.91
CA ALA A 102 21.45 -42.70 7.56
C ALA A 102 20.37 -43.32 8.48
N ARG A 103 20.37 -42.98 9.77
CA ARG A 103 19.33 -43.39 10.73
C ARG A 103 17.97 -42.81 10.36
N GLU A 104 17.90 -41.51 10.13
CA GLU A 104 16.65 -40.84 9.73
C GLU A 104 16.13 -41.39 8.38
N SER A 105 17.02 -41.59 7.41
CA SER A 105 16.67 -42.16 6.11
C SER A 105 16.14 -43.59 6.21
N LYS A 106 16.72 -44.43 7.09
CA LYS A 106 16.23 -45.80 7.31
C LYS A 106 14.80 -45.81 7.84
N VAL A 107 14.49 -44.92 8.79
CA VAL A 107 13.14 -44.78 9.35
C VAL A 107 12.16 -44.34 8.26
N LEU A 108 12.50 -43.31 7.49
CA LEU A 108 11.65 -42.79 6.41
C LEU A 108 11.44 -43.79 5.27
N LEU A 109 12.46 -44.57 4.92
CA LEU A 109 12.34 -45.67 3.95
C LEU A 109 11.42 -46.80 4.48
N GLY A 110 11.45 -47.07 5.79
CA GLY A 110 10.50 -47.99 6.42
C GLY A 110 9.05 -47.53 6.25
N TYR A 111 8.78 -46.25 6.50
CA TYR A 111 7.44 -45.68 6.25
C TYR A 111 7.05 -45.69 4.77
N LEU A 112 7.97 -45.36 3.85
CA LEU A 112 7.71 -45.46 2.40
C LEU A 112 7.38 -46.91 1.97
N SER A 113 8.05 -47.91 2.55
CA SER A 113 7.74 -49.32 2.31
C SER A 113 6.32 -49.66 2.76
N ASN A 114 5.87 -49.13 3.90
CA ASN A 114 4.50 -49.34 4.38
C ASN A 114 3.42 -48.70 3.47
N PHE A 115 3.78 -47.68 2.68
CA PHE A 115 2.91 -47.12 1.62
C PHE A 115 2.94 -47.93 0.31
N SER A 116 3.97 -48.75 0.11
CA SER A 116 4.10 -49.66 -1.04
C SER A 116 3.33 -50.98 -0.85
N GLU A 117 3.19 -51.44 0.40
CA GLU A 117 2.44 -52.64 0.76
C GLU A 117 0.93 -52.37 0.70
N THR A 118 0.29 -52.71 -0.42
CA THR A 118 -1.17 -52.77 -0.51
C THR A 118 -1.69 -54.12 -0.04
N GLU A 119 -2.53 -54.13 1.00
CA GLU A 119 -3.46 -55.23 1.18
C GLU A 119 -4.68 -54.99 0.29
N GLY A 120 -4.87 -55.84 -0.72
CA GLY A 120 -6.15 -56.05 -1.40
C GLY A 120 -6.67 -54.93 -2.30
N CYS A 121 -6.93 -55.28 -3.57
CA CYS A 121 -7.77 -54.50 -4.48
C CYS A 121 -9.13 -54.14 -3.85
N ALA A 122 -9.37 -52.86 -3.58
CA ALA A 122 -10.62 -52.15 -3.84
C ALA A 122 -10.45 -50.66 -3.48
N ALA A 123 -11.01 -49.78 -4.30
CA ALA A 123 -11.08 -48.35 -4.02
C ALA A 123 -11.74 -48.11 -2.65
N GLY A 124 -10.95 -47.71 -1.64
CA GLY A 124 -11.47 -47.27 -0.34
C GLY A 124 -10.84 -47.86 0.93
N CYS A 125 -9.93 -48.84 0.86
CA CYS A 125 -9.29 -49.38 2.07
C CYS A 125 -8.08 -48.52 2.50
N ALA A 126 -7.98 -48.21 3.79
CA ALA A 126 -6.87 -47.44 4.35
C ALA A 126 -5.54 -48.17 4.10
N ASN A 127 -4.59 -47.49 3.49
CA ASN A 127 -3.25 -48.06 3.29
C ASN A 127 -2.58 -48.28 4.66
N ARG A 128 -1.81 -49.34 4.82
CA ARG A 128 -1.04 -49.62 6.06
C ARG A 128 -0.19 -48.41 6.49
N GLY A 129 0.32 -47.66 5.52
CA GLY A 129 1.00 -46.37 5.72
C GLY A 129 0.11 -45.27 6.34
N GLU A 130 -1.14 -45.12 5.90
CA GLU A 130 -2.11 -44.15 6.46
C GLU A 130 -2.45 -44.50 7.91
N GLU A 131 -2.73 -45.77 8.20
CA GLU A 131 -3.01 -46.23 9.58
C GLU A 131 -1.83 -46.03 10.53
N THR A 132 -0.59 -46.20 10.05
CA THR A 132 0.60 -45.97 10.87
C THR A 132 0.81 -44.49 11.20
N LEU A 133 0.48 -43.59 10.28
CA LEU A 133 0.59 -42.14 10.50
C LEU A 133 -0.57 -41.61 11.36
N ASP A 134 -1.78 -42.16 11.22
CA ASP A 134 -2.95 -41.76 12.02
C ASP A 134 -2.87 -42.16 13.51
N ARG A 135 -1.94 -43.05 13.88
CA ARG A 135 -1.64 -43.37 15.29
C ARG A 135 -0.74 -42.33 15.97
N LEU A 136 -0.15 -41.42 15.20
CA LEU A 136 0.73 -40.37 15.71
C LEU A 136 -0.04 -39.09 15.99
N ASP A 137 0.56 -38.20 16.78
CA ASP A 137 0.02 -36.85 16.98
C ASP A 137 -0.03 -36.09 15.65
N GLU A 138 -1.03 -35.22 15.49
CA GLU A 138 -1.31 -34.56 14.20
C GLU A 138 -0.10 -33.75 13.66
N PHE A 139 0.71 -33.16 14.56
CA PHE A 139 1.95 -32.45 14.21
C PHE A 139 3.06 -33.39 13.73
N GLU A 140 3.21 -34.54 14.39
CA GLU A 140 4.22 -35.55 14.03
C GLU A 140 3.84 -36.22 12.70
N ALA A 141 2.56 -36.58 12.55
CA ALA A 141 2.01 -37.12 11.32
C ALA A 141 2.22 -36.16 10.14
N ALA A 142 1.94 -34.86 10.32
CA ALA A 142 2.16 -33.84 9.29
C ALA A 142 3.65 -33.71 8.91
N THR A 143 4.53 -33.63 9.90
CA THR A 143 5.98 -33.48 9.68
C THR A 143 6.54 -34.70 8.94
N LEU A 144 6.15 -35.90 9.36
CA LEU A 144 6.58 -37.14 8.70
C LEU A 144 6.01 -37.26 7.29
N ALA A 145 4.73 -36.96 7.07
CA ALA A 145 4.11 -37.02 5.74
C ALA A 145 4.82 -36.11 4.73
N ILE A 146 5.17 -34.88 5.14
CA ILE A 146 5.90 -33.94 4.28
C ILE A 146 7.34 -34.40 4.01
N LYS A 147 8.04 -34.90 5.04
CA LYS A 147 9.38 -35.48 4.87
C LYS A 147 9.33 -36.67 3.91
N LEU A 148 8.33 -37.53 4.03
CA LEU A 148 8.12 -38.69 3.15
C LEU A 148 7.82 -38.26 1.72
N ARG A 149 6.97 -37.25 1.53
CA ARG A 149 6.69 -36.68 0.20
C ARG A 149 7.96 -36.12 -0.45
N ALA A 150 8.69 -35.27 0.26
CA ALA A 150 9.92 -34.67 -0.25
C ALA A 150 11.00 -35.73 -0.56
N LEU A 151 11.07 -36.80 0.21
CA LEU A 151 11.95 -37.92 -0.09
C LEU A 151 11.48 -38.72 -1.31
N GLY A 152 10.18 -39.01 -1.40
CA GLY A 152 9.59 -39.70 -2.55
C GLY A 152 9.81 -38.94 -3.85
N GLU A 153 9.59 -37.62 -3.86
CA GLU A 153 9.85 -36.73 -5.00
C GLU A 153 11.34 -36.71 -5.37
N LYS A 154 12.25 -36.58 -4.39
CA LYS A 154 13.70 -36.63 -4.64
C LYS A 154 14.16 -37.96 -5.22
N LEU A 155 13.57 -39.07 -4.76
CA LEU A 155 13.85 -40.40 -5.29
C LEU A 155 13.28 -40.54 -6.70
N LEU A 156 12.09 -40.02 -6.98
CA LEU A 156 11.47 -40.03 -8.31
C LEU A 156 12.33 -39.28 -9.34
N VAL A 157 12.84 -38.09 -8.99
CA VAL A 157 13.73 -37.28 -9.84
C VAL A 157 15.05 -38.02 -10.10
N ARG A 158 15.70 -38.55 -9.05
CA ARG A 158 16.94 -39.34 -9.21
C ARG A 158 16.77 -40.61 -10.02
N THR A 159 15.59 -41.23 -9.98
CA THR A 159 15.27 -42.40 -10.79
C THR A 159 14.96 -41.99 -12.24
N GLY A 160 14.74 -40.69 -12.51
CA GLY A 160 14.59 -40.12 -13.84
C GLY A 160 15.89 -39.72 -14.53
N ASP A 161 16.91 -39.30 -13.78
CA ASP A 161 18.23 -38.89 -14.32
C ASP A 161 19.19 -40.08 -14.54
N LEU A 162 18.81 -41.28 -14.11
CA LEU A 162 19.56 -42.50 -14.32
C LEU A 162 19.20 -43.10 -15.69
N ASP A 163 19.84 -42.60 -16.75
CA ASP A 163 20.01 -43.31 -18.02
C ASP A 163 20.86 -44.57 -17.78
N VAL A 164 20.24 -45.59 -17.18
CA VAL A 164 20.87 -46.90 -16.98
C VAL A 164 20.63 -47.73 -18.24
N PRO A 165 21.68 -48.23 -18.92
CA PRO A 165 21.51 -49.11 -20.07
C PRO A 165 20.81 -50.43 -19.65
N PRO A 166 20.02 -51.04 -20.55
CA PRO A 166 18.94 -51.97 -20.21
C PRO A 166 19.42 -53.41 -19.94
N ALA A 167 20.52 -53.59 -19.22
CA ALA A 167 21.14 -54.90 -19.04
C ALA A 167 21.54 -55.17 -17.58
N ALA A 168 20.55 -55.27 -16.68
CA ALA A 168 20.62 -56.08 -15.43
C ALA A 168 19.39 -55.96 -14.50
N SER A 169 18.25 -55.40 -14.92
CA SER A 169 17.01 -55.53 -14.12
C SER A 169 15.76 -55.40 -14.99
N PRO A 170 14.74 -56.26 -14.83
CA PRO A 170 13.49 -56.10 -15.53
C PRO A 170 12.77 -54.85 -14.99
N VAL A 171 12.52 -53.93 -15.91
CA VAL A 171 11.58 -52.81 -15.85
C VAL A 171 11.98 -51.62 -14.93
N PRO A 172 12.96 -50.77 -15.33
CA PRO A 172 13.18 -49.45 -14.72
C PRO A 172 11.90 -48.59 -14.69
N GLY A 173 11.00 -48.77 -15.67
CA GLY A 173 9.67 -48.14 -15.68
C GLY A 173 8.76 -48.58 -14.52
N ARG A 174 8.81 -49.84 -14.06
CA ARG A 174 7.91 -50.39 -13.03
C ARG A 174 8.21 -49.81 -11.65
N ARG A 175 9.49 -49.66 -11.31
CA ARG A 175 9.91 -49.01 -10.05
C ARG A 175 9.58 -47.53 -10.04
N ARG A 176 9.70 -46.86 -11.19
CA ARG A 176 9.29 -45.45 -11.34
C ARG A 176 7.78 -45.29 -11.18
N THR A 177 6.97 -46.18 -11.74
CA THR A 177 5.50 -46.18 -11.56
C THR A 177 5.09 -46.53 -10.14
N GLU A 178 5.77 -47.49 -9.49
CA GLU A 178 5.55 -47.82 -8.08
C GLU A 178 5.88 -46.64 -7.16
N LEU A 179 7.01 -45.97 -7.38
CA LEU A 179 7.36 -44.77 -6.62
C LEU A 179 6.43 -43.59 -6.90
N ALA A 180 5.98 -43.41 -8.14
CA ALA A 180 5.01 -42.39 -8.50
C ALA A 180 3.66 -42.63 -7.80
N THR A 181 3.15 -43.86 -7.80
CA THR A 181 1.91 -44.22 -7.10
C THR A 181 2.03 -44.08 -5.58
N ILE A 182 3.20 -44.35 -4.99
CA ILE A 182 3.46 -44.11 -3.56
C ILE A 182 3.42 -42.60 -3.25
N VAL A 183 4.07 -41.77 -4.06
CA VAL A 183 4.04 -40.30 -3.90
C VAL A 183 2.62 -39.76 -4.03
N GLU A 184 1.85 -40.25 -4.99
CA GLU A 184 0.44 -39.89 -5.16
C GLU A 184 -0.40 -40.26 -3.93
N ARG A 185 -0.22 -41.46 -3.37
CA ARG A 185 -0.91 -41.88 -2.13
C ARG A 185 -0.55 -41.02 -0.93
N ILE A 186 0.74 -40.66 -0.78
CA ILE A 186 1.19 -39.77 0.28
C ILE A 186 0.57 -38.38 0.11
N GLN A 187 0.45 -37.90 -1.14
CA GLN A 187 -0.21 -36.63 -1.44
C GLN A 187 -1.70 -36.68 -1.07
N VAL A 188 -2.42 -37.75 -1.42
CA VAL A 188 -3.83 -37.96 -1.02
C VAL A 188 -3.97 -38.00 0.50
N TYR A 189 -3.05 -38.64 1.22
CA TYR A 189 -3.04 -38.61 2.69
C TYR A 189 -2.79 -37.20 3.23
N CYS A 190 -1.82 -36.45 2.66
CA CYS A 190 -1.57 -35.07 3.04
C CYS A 190 -2.82 -34.20 2.86
N ASP A 191 -3.55 -34.36 1.75
CA ASP A 191 -4.79 -33.63 1.48
C ASP A 191 -5.91 -34.01 2.48
N LYS A 192 -6.06 -35.30 2.81
CA LYS A 192 -6.99 -35.76 3.86
C LYS A 192 -6.65 -35.18 5.23
N LEU A 193 -5.36 -35.20 5.60
CA LEU A 193 -4.88 -34.69 6.89
C LEU A 193 -5.05 -33.17 6.98
N GLU A 194 -4.75 -32.44 5.91
CA GLU A 194 -4.97 -30.99 5.82
C GLU A 194 -6.45 -30.66 6.00
N ASN A 195 -7.36 -31.37 5.33
CA ASN A 195 -8.81 -31.19 5.50
C ASN A 195 -9.27 -31.51 6.94
N ARG A 196 -8.74 -32.57 7.56
CA ARG A 196 -9.05 -32.91 8.97
C ARG A 196 -8.61 -31.79 9.91
N LEU A 197 -7.43 -31.25 9.70
CA LEU A 197 -6.87 -30.14 10.49
C LEU A 197 -7.68 -28.84 10.30
N ILE A 198 -8.13 -28.53 9.08
CA ILE A 198 -9.01 -27.37 8.82
C ILE A 198 -10.35 -27.52 9.53
N LEU A 199 -10.99 -28.70 9.44
CA LEU A 199 -12.24 -28.99 10.15
C LEU A 199 -12.05 -28.95 11.68
N GLY A 200 -10.90 -29.40 12.18
CA GLY A 200 -10.51 -29.27 13.58
C GLY A 200 -10.38 -27.81 13.99
N PHE A 201 -9.70 -27.01 13.17
CA PHE A 201 -9.54 -25.58 13.37
C PHE A 201 -10.89 -24.87 13.47
N ASP A 202 -11.85 -25.16 12.60
CA ASP A 202 -13.20 -24.57 12.67
C ASP A 202 -13.94 -24.94 13.95
N LYS A 203 -13.84 -26.19 14.39
CA LYS A 203 -14.42 -26.63 15.67
C LYS A 203 -13.83 -25.85 16.84
N PHE A 204 -12.50 -25.70 16.88
CA PHE A 204 -11.83 -24.92 17.92
C PHE A 204 -12.14 -23.42 17.84
N SER A 205 -12.33 -22.89 16.64
CA SER A 205 -12.78 -21.51 16.39
C SER A 205 -14.15 -21.25 17.01
N ARG A 206 -15.13 -22.15 16.80
CA ARG A 206 -16.47 -22.06 17.41
C ARG A 206 -16.43 -22.09 18.94
N HIS A 207 -15.52 -22.86 19.52
CA HIS A 207 -15.33 -22.95 20.97
C HIS A 207 -14.37 -21.91 21.56
N LYS A 208 -13.86 -20.97 20.75
CA LYS A 208 -12.88 -19.94 21.14
C LYS A 208 -11.63 -20.50 21.84
N ASN A 209 -11.17 -21.69 21.42
CA ASN A 209 -9.95 -22.30 21.96
C ASN A 209 -8.72 -21.89 21.14
N PHE A 210 -8.17 -20.71 21.44
CA PHE A 210 -7.05 -20.13 20.67
C PHE A 210 -5.75 -20.95 20.75
N ALA A 211 -5.51 -21.66 21.86
CA ALA A 211 -4.32 -22.49 22.02
C ALA A 211 -4.29 -23.65 21.02
N ARG A 212 -5.40 -24.38 20.90
CA ARG A 212 -5.52 -25.48 19.92
C ARG A 212 -5.57 -24.97 18.47
N MET A 213 -6.21 -23.82 18.22
CA MET A 213 -6.17 -23.19 16.90
C MET A 213 -4.74 -22.85 16.48
N ARG A 214 -3.92 -22.35 17.42
CA ARG A 214 -2.51 -22.07 17.18
C ARG A 214 -1.74 -23.34 16.82
N GLU A 215 -1.95 -24.43 17.54
CA GLU A 215 -1.34 -25.73 17.23
C GLU A 215 -1.72 -26.22 15.83
N CYS A 216 -3.01 -26.21 15.48
CA CYS A 216 -3.48 -26.55 14.14
C CYS A 216 -2.86 -25.64 13.06
N SER A 217 -2.77 -24.33 13.30
CA SER A 217 -2.18 -23.39 12.33
C SER A 217 -0.69 -23.65 12.10
N ARG A 218 0.06 -24.06 13.15
CA ARG A 218 1.48 -24.42 13.05
C ARG A 218 1.66 -25.71 12.26
N CYS A 219 0.79 -26.70 12.46
CA CYS A 219 0.76 -27.92 11.64
C CYS A 219 0.45 -27.57 10.17
N LEU A 220 -0.56 -26.74 9.94
CA LEU A 220 -1.02 -26.36 8.60
C LEU A 220 -0.02 -25.48 7.84
N LEU A 221 0.81 -24.71 8.55
CA LEU A 221 1.90 -23.95 7.94
C LEU A 221 2.93 -24.85 7.21
N LEU A 222 3.10 -26.09 7.69
CA LEU A 222 3.98 -27.06 7.05
C LEU A 222 3.47 -27.45 5.64
N PHE A 223 2.16 -27.38 5.40
CA PHE A 223 1.53 -27.67 4.12
C PHE A 223 1.41 -26.40 3.27
N GLN A 224 2.23 -26.28 2.22
CA GLN A 224 2.19 -25.16 1.26
C GLN A 224 2.13 -23.76 1.93
N GLY A 225 2.74 -23.59 3.10
CA GLY A 225 2.73 -22.32 3.82
C GLY A 225 1.38 -21.93 4.42
N GLY A 226 0.43 -22.85 4.59
CA GLY A 226 -0.86 -22.59 5.22
C GLY A 226 -1.83 -21.77 4.35
N ALA A 227 -1.64 -21.75 3.02
CA ALA A 227 -2.46 -20.97 2.10
C ALA A 227 -3.94 -21.38 2.14
N ARG A 228 -4.22 -22.70 2.15
CA ARG A 228 -5.59 -23.23 2.25
C ARG A 228 -6.28 -22.84 3.55
N LEU A 229 -5.59 -22.98 4.69
CA LEU A 229 -6.10 -22.55 5.99
C LEU A 229 -6.41 -21.05 5.98
N THR A 230 -5.51 -20.23 5.43
CA THR A 230 -5.69 -18.78 5.35
C THR A 230 -6.93 -18.42 4.54
N SER A 231 -7.05 -18.99 3.33
CA SER A 231 -8.21 -18.77 2.46
C SER A 231 -9.50 -19.25 3.11
N HIS A 232 -9.49 -20.45 3.71
CA HIS A 232 -10.64 -21.01 4.44
C HIS A 232 -11.02 -20.14 5.64
N TYR A 233 -10.05 -19.71 6.45
CA TYR A 233 -10.26 -18.84 7.60
C TYR A 233 -10.93 -17.54 7.17
N LEU A 234 -10.38 -16.86 6.16
CA LEU A 234 -10.97 -15.64 5.63
C LEU A 234 -12.38 -15.90 5.09
N ALA A 235 -12.57 -16.94 4.27
CA ALA A 235 -13.87 -17.30 3.70
C ALA A 235 -14.94 -17.59 4.77
N SER A 236 -14.55 -18.22 5.89
CA SER A 236 -15.45 -18.54 7.01
C SER A 236 -15.91 -17.33 7.80
N ARG A 237 -15.14 -16.22 7.75
CA ARG A 237 -15.57 -14.97 8.38
C ARG A 237 -16.68 -14.37 7.52
N PRO A 238 -17.87 -14.14 8.10
CA PRO A 238 -19.01 -13.63 7.35
C PRO A 238 -18.73 -12.18 6.98
N LEU A 239 -18.00 -11.96 5.88
CA LEU A 239 -17.83 -10.69 5.14
C LEU A 239 -17.79 -9.42 6.02
N PHE A 240 -17.26 -9.49 7.23
CA PHE A 240 -17.10 -8.44 8.24
C PHE A 240 -18.27 -7.52 8.62
N LEU A 241 -19.43 -7.57 7.98
CA LEU A 241 -20.58 -6.72 8.28
C LEU A 241 -21.87 -7.44 7.91
N GLU A 242 -22.71 -7.75 8.89
CA GLU A 242 -24.08 -8.27 8.74
C GLU A 242 -25.04 -7.24 8.11
N THR A 243 -24.56 -6.40 7.19
CA THR A 243 -25.33 -5.32 6.59
C THR A 243 -25.59 -5.67 5.14
N ASN A 244 -26.84 -5.99 4.84
CA ASN A 244 -27.27 -6.31 3.49
C ASN A 244 -27.00 -5.08 2.59
N PRO A 245 -26.28 -5.22 1.46
CA PRO A 245 -26.08 -4.10 0.54
C PRO A 245 -27.40 -3.53 0.02
N LYS A 246 -28.47 -4.34 0.01
CA LYS A 246 -29.82 -3.91 -0.33
C LYS A 246 -30.42 -2.91 0.67
N THR A 247 -30.22 -3.13 1.97
CA THR A 247 -30.67 -2.16 2.97
C THR A 247 -29.81 -0.89 2.94
N LEU A 248 -28.55 -1.00 2.51
CA LEU A 248 -27.69 0.17 2.29
C LEU A 248 -28.25 1.07 1.18
N GLU A 249 -28.57 0.48 0.03
CA GLU A 249 -29.08 1.22 -1.12
C GLU A 249 -30.39 1.93 -0.79
N GLU A 250 -31.28 1.27 -0.02
CA GLU A 250 -32.52 1.86 0.46
C GLU A 250 -32.27 3.04 1.42
N GLU A 251 -31.37 2.90 2.39
CA GLU A 251 -31.01 3.98 3.32
C GLU A 251 -30.30 5.16 2.63
N ALA A 252 -29.40 4.86 1.68
CA ALA A 252 -28.70 5.87 0.89
C ALA A 252 -29.65 6.62 -0.04
N SER A 253 -30.59 5.92 -0.68
CA SER A 253 -31.64 6.52 -1.51
C SER A 253 -32.60 7.39 -0.68
N ALA A 254 -32.96 6.95 0.53
CA ALA A 254 -33.76 7.76 1.46
C ALA A 254 -33.03 9.04 1.89
N ALA A 255 -31.72 8.96 2.17
CA ALA A 255 -30.91 10.14 2.49
C ALA A 255 -30.77 11.09 1.29
N ALA A 256 -30.60 10.57 0.07
CA ALA A 256 -30.44 11.37 -1.14
C ALA A 256 -31.74 12.06 -1.60
N SER A 257 -32.90 11.47 -1.33
CA SER A 257 -34.22 12.03 -1.71
C SER A 257 -34.69 13.19 -0.83
N SER A 258 -34.04 13.43 0.30
CA SER A 258 -34.44 14.44 1.29
C SER A 258 -34.11 15.88 0.87
N ASP A 259 -33.09 16.06 0.03
CA ASP A 259 -32.58 17.35 -0.45
C ASP A 259 -31.57 17.06 -1.58
N SER A 260 -31.96 17.24 -2.84
CA SER A 260 -31.20 16.81 -4.03
C SER A 260 -29.83 17.51 -4.13
N GLY A 261 -28.79 16.93 -3.51
CA GLY A 261 -27.40 17.42 -3.59
C GLY A 261 -27.04 18.52 -2.58
N GLY A 262 -27.90 18.79 -1.59
CA GLY A 262 -27.63 19.78 -0.54
C GLY A 262 -26.62 19.31 0.51
N PRO A 263 -25.97 20.25 1.26
CA PRO A 263 -24.98 19.92 2.30
C PRO A 263 -25.53 18.97 3.38
N LYS A 264 -26.84 19.02 3.63
CA LYS A 264 -27.52 18.17 4.61
C LYS A 264 -27.59 16.72 4.16
N ALA A 265 -27.91 16.48 2.88
CA ALA A 265 -27.94 15.14 2.30
C ALA A 265 -26.54 14.52 2.27
N THR A 266 -25.52 15.29 1.85
CA THR A 266 -24.11 14.86 1.92
C THR A 266 -23.73 14.45 3.34
N LYS A 267 -24.08 15.26 4.35
CA LYS A 267 -23.78 14.94 5.76
C LYS A 267 -24.42 13.62 6.21
N GLN A 268 -25.70 13.40 5.89
CA GLN A 268 -26.39 12.16 6.26
C GLN A 268 -25.76 10.92 5.60
N LEU A 269 -25.39 11.02 4.32
CA LEU A 269 -24.66 9.97 3.61
C LEU A 269 -23.28 9.70 4.22
N MET A 270 -22.56 10.75 4.63
CA MET A 270 -21.26 10.60 5.30
C MET A 270 -21.38 10.03 6.71
N ASP A 271 -22.45 10.35 7.44
CA ASP A 271 -22.74 9.75 8.74
C ASP A 271 -23.09 8.25 8.61
N LEU A 272 -23.79 7.86 7.54
CA LEU A 272 -23.99 6.46 7.16
C LEU A 272 -22.63 5.80 6.89
N LEU A 273 -21.87 6.30 5.92
CA LEU A 273 -20.57 5.75 5.54
C LEU A 273 -19.59 5.66 6.73
N GLY A 274 -19.53 6.71 7.56
CA GLY A 274 -18.67 6.78 8.73
C GLY A 274 -19.02 5.76 9.82
N ARG A 275 -20.32 5.46 10.04
CA ARG A 275 -20.73 4.38 10.95
C ARG A 275 -20.21 3.03 10.47
N TRP A 276 -20.19 2.81 9.16
CA TRP A 276 -19.86 1.54 8.54
C TRP A 276 -18.36 1.33 8.52
N TYR A 277 -17.60 2.39 8.23
CA TYR A 277 -16.14 2.40 8.34
C TYR A 277 -15.68 2.19 9.78
N LYS A 278 -16.33 2.81 10.77
CA LYS A 278 -16.05 2.55 12.20
C LYS A 278 -16.29 1.09 12.56
N HIS A 279 -17.43 0.53 12.14
CA HIS A 279 -17.73 -0.89 12.39
C HIS A 279 -16.72 -1.82 11.71
N GLY A 280 -16.34 -1.54 10.46
CA GLY A 280 -15.31 -2.28 9.73
C GLY A 280 -13.96 -2.22 10.44
N LEU A 281 -13.55 -1.04 10.90
CA LEU A 281 -12.30 -0.82 11.64
C LEU A 281 -12.27 -1.60 12.97
N GLU A 282 -13.35 -1.54 13.75
CA GLU A 282 -13.47 -2.31 14.99
C GLU A 282 -13.43 -3.81 14.75
N SER A 283 -14.05 -4.27 13.67
CA SER A 283 -14.08 -5.69 13.31
C SER A 283 -12.69 -6.17 12.89
N VAL A 284 -11.97 -5.41 12.06
CA VAL A 284 -10.56 -5.71 11.72
C VAL A 284 -9.68 -5.69 12.97
N LYS A 285 -9.88 -4.75 13.89
CA LYS A 285 -9.13 -4.70 15.16
C LYS A 285 -9.34 -5.96 16.00
N LYS A 286 -10.59 -6.41 16.18
CA LYS A 286 -10.93 -7.63 16.92
C LYS A 286 -10.33 -8.86 16.25
N GLU A 287 -10.40 -8.93 14.92
CA GLU A 287 -9.91 -10.08 14.16
C GLU A 287 -8.38 -10.12 14.09
N ARG A 288 -7.72 -8.96 14.03
CA ARG A 288 -6.25 -8.89 14.17
C ARG A 288 -5.77 -9.42 15.51
N GLN A 289 -6.48 -9.15 16.61
CA GLN A 289 -6.12 -9.72 17.92
C GLN A 289 -6.16 -11.25 17.88
N VAL A 290 -7.22 -11.82 17.33
CA VAL A 290 -7.33 -13.28 17.15
C VAL A 290 -6.24 -13.81 16.23
N ILE A 291 -5.96 -13.12 15.11
CA ILE A 291 -4.93 -13.53 14.16
C ILE A 291 -3.54 -13.54 14.80
N ASN A 292 -3.20 -12.51 15.58
CA ASN A 292 -1.93 -12.42 16.31
C ASN A 292 -1.78 -13.55 17.34
N GLU A 293 -2.88 -13.95 17.97
CA GLU A 293 -2.86 -15.04 18.93
C GLU A 293 -2.79 -16.41 18.25
N VAL A 294 -3.40 -16.59 17.09
CA VAL A 294 -3.54 -17.92 16.47
C VAL A 294 -2.43 -18.19 15.46
N PHE A 295 -2.05 -17.24 14.62
CA PHE A 295 -1.22 -17.50 13.44
C PHE A 295 0.23 -17.01 13.61
N PRO A 296 1.23 -17.80 13.18
CA PRO A 296 2.62 -17.37 13.14
C PRO A 296 2.91 -16.23 12.13
N ASN A 297 2.14 -16.16 11.04
CA ASN A 297 2.29 -15.17 9.95
C ASN A 297 1.15 -14.14 9.97
N ALA A 298 0.97 -13.46 11.10
CA ALA A 298 -0.18 -12.60 11.33
C ALA A 298 -0.32 -11.44 10.33
N ASP A 299 0.79 -10.81 9.93
CA ASP A 299 0.77 -9.66 9.04
C ASP A 299 0.25 -10.00 7.63
N ARG A 300 0.65 -11.17 7.09
CA ARG A 300 0.19 -11.62 5.77
C ARG A 300 -1.32 -11.84 5.73
N ILE A 301 -1.86 -12.49 6.75
CA ILE A 301 -3.29 -12.79 6.86
C ILE A 301 -4.08 -11.50 7.08
N THR A 302 -3.54 -10.59 7.89
CA THR A 302 -4.17 -9.30 8.15
C THR A 302 -4.19 -8.42 6.89
N ASN A 303 -3.12 -8.41 6.09
CA ASN A 303 -3.09 -7.67 4.83
C ASN A 303 -4.11 -8.24 3.83
N GLU A 304 -4.21 -9.55 3.73
CA GLU A 304 -5.21 -10.21 2.87
C GLU A 304 -6.64 -9.93 3.33
N LEU A 305 -6.86 -9.87 4.66
CA LEU A 305 -8.13 -9.47 5.24
C LEU A 305 -8.51 -8.04 4.85
N VAL A 306 -7.57 -7.09 4.96
CA VAL A 306 -7.83 -5.70 4.60
C VAL A 306 -8.01 -5.55 3.09
N ARG A 307 -7.25 -6.27 2.26
CA ARG A 307 -7.47 -6.32 0.80
C ARG A 307 -8.91 -6.71 0.49
N ARG A 308 -9.41 -7.77 1.12
CA ARG A 308 -10.80 -8.24 0.96
C ARG A 308 -11.82 -7.22 1.48
N LEU A 309 -11.53 -6.52 2.58
CA LEU A 309 -12.38 -5.45 3.10
C LEU A 309 -12.57 -4.35 2.04
N PHE A 310 -11.50 -3.94 1.36
CA PHE A 310 -11.57 -2.93 0.31
C PHE A 310 -12.36 -3.44 -0.91
N GLU A 311 -12.06 -4.66 -1.37
CA GLU A 311 -12.68 -5.27 -2.57
C GLU A 311 -14.17 -5.54 -2.43
N GLN A 312 -14.61 -6.00 -1.26
CA GLN A 312 -15.97 -6.52 -1.13
C GLN A 312 -16.87 -5.55 -0.39
N ASN A 313 -16.36 -4.91 0.67
CA ASN A 313 -17.19 -4.09 1.54
C ASN A 313 -17.09 -2.62 1.17
N VAL A 314 -15.88 -2.05 1.16
CA VAL A 314 -15.69 -0.63 0.84
C VAL A 314 -16.22 -0.33 -0.55
N GLN A 315 -15.89 -1.17 -1.55
CA GLN A 315 -16.42 -1.02 -2.90
C GLN A 315 -17.96 -1.06 -2.94
N SER A 316 -18.59 -2.03 -2.27
CA SER A 316 -20.05 -2.12 -2.24
C SER A 316 -20.69 -0.93 -1.51
N TYR A 317 -20.06 -0.43 -0.44
CA TYR A 317 -20.58 0.69 0.34
C TYR A 317 -20.47 2.00 -0.39
N LEU A 318 -19.32 2.22 -1.02
CA LEU A 318 -19.08 3.37 -1.87
C LEU A 318 -20.05 3.38 -3.05
N ALA A 319 -20.23 2.24 -3.73
CA ALA A 319 -21.15 2.12 -4.86
C ALA A 319 -22.59 2.50 -4.47
N ALA A 320 -23.09 2.02 -3.32
CA ALA A 320 -24.45 2.33 -2.88
C ALA A 320 -24.62 3.79 -2.42
N VAL A 321 -23.61 4.41 -1.81
CA VAL A 321 -23.65 5.83 -1.41
C VAL A 321 -23.56 6.75 -2.63
N LEU A 322 -22.73 6.41 -3.63
CA LEU A 322 -22.55 7.21 -4.83
C LEU A 322 -23.68 7.02 -5.85
N ALA A 323 -24.28 5.82 -5.94
CA ALA A 323 -25.26 5.49 -6.96
C ALA A 323 -26.43 6.50 -7.11
N PRO A 324 -27.09 6.96 -6.03
CA PRO A 324 -28.20 7.91 -6.16
C PRO A 324 -27.76 9.24 -6.79
N SER A 325 -26.65 9.81 -6.30
CA SER A 325 -26.12 11.08 -6.81
C SER A 325 -25.52 10.95 -8.21
N ARG A 326 -24.89 9.82 -8.53
CA ARG A 326 -24.36 9.52 -9.86
C ARG A 326 -25.48 9.35 -10.89
N ALA A 327 -26.57 8.69 -10.52
CA ALA A 327 -27.74 8.54 -11.39
C ALA A 327 -28.35 9.91 -11.75
N ALA A 328 -28.42 10.84 -10.78
CA ALA A 328 -28.86 12.21 -11.05
C ALA A 328 -27.87 12.96 -11.96
N ALA A 329 -26.57 12.87 -11.70
CA ALA A 329 -25.53 13.56 -12.49
C ALA A 329 -25.38 13.03 -13.94
N THR A 330 -25.73 11.76 -14.20
CA THR A 330 -25.65 11.12 -15.53
C THR A 330 -26.98 11.16 -16.30
N ALA A 331 -28.05 11.68 -15.71
CA ALA A 331 -29.36 11.73 -16.34
C ALA A 331 -29.38 12.64 -17.59
N ALA A 332 -30.22 12.30 -18.57
CA ALA A 332 -30.35 13.07 -19.82
C ALA A 332 -30.78 14.53 -19.62
N ARG A 333 -31.41 14.84 -18.48
CA ARG A 333 -31.78 16.20 -18.04
C ARG A 333 -31.07 16.57 -16.74
N ARG A 334 -29.76 16.33 -16.66
CA ARG A 334 -28.94 16.73 -15.51
C ARG A 334 -28.90 18.25 -15.36
N THR A 335 -28.89 18.71 -14.11
CA THR A 335 -28.68 20.12 -13.76
C THR A 335 -27.27 20.33 -13.19
N ALA A 336 -26.83 21.59 -13.11
CA ALA A 336 -25.57 21.94 -12.43
C ALA A 336 -25.58 21.52 -10.94
N GLU A 337 -26.75 21.55 -10.30
CA GLU A 337 -26.91 21.13 -8.90
C GLU A 337 -26.75 19.62 -8.74
N ASP A 338 -27.24 18.81 -9.69
CA ASP A 338 -27.04 17.35 -9.68
C ASP A 338 -25.56 16.98 -9.80
N ILE A 339 -24.84 17.63 -10.72
CA ILE A 339 -23.40 17.41 -10.92
C ILE A 339 -22.63 17.86 -9.68
N ARG A 340 -22.91 19.06 -9.17
CA ARG A 340 -22.26 19.58 -7.95
C ARG A 340 -22.54 18.70 -6.74
N GLY A 341 -23.76 18.19 -6.60
CA GLY A 341 -24.16 17.28 -5.54
C GLY A 341 -23.38 15.97 -5.59
N PHE A 342 -23.28 15.34 -6.76
CA PHE A 342 -22.46 14.15 -6.97
C PHE A 342 -20.99 14.39 -6.61
N LEU A 343 -20.38 15.45 -7.14
CA LEU A 343 -18.97 15.75 -6.89
C LEU A 343 -18.67 16.04 -5.41
N ARG A 344 -19.61 16.68 -4.68
CA ARG A 344 -19.50 16.88 -3.23
C ARG A 344 -19.58 15.56 -2.46
N VAL A 345 -20.51 14.68 -2.82
CA VAL A 345 -20.61 13.35 -2.19
C VAL A 345 -19.35 12.54 -2.49
N ALA A 346 -18.83 12.57 -3.72
CA ALA A 346 -17.60 11.90 -4.12
C ALA A 346 -16.38 12.41 -3.33
N ALA A 347 -16.19 13.74 -3.24
CA ALA A 347 -15.12 14.35 -2.46
C ALA A 347 -15.19 13.94 -0.97
N ALA A 348 -16.37 14.05 -0.35
CA ALA A 348 -16.55 13.68 1.04
C ALA A 348 -16.34 12.18 1.29
N ALA A 349 -16.79 11.32 0.36
CA ALA A 349 -16.58 9.88 0.44
C ALA A 349 -15.09 9.52 0.30
N TYR A 350 -14.36 10.22 -0.57
CA TYR A 350 -12.91 10.04 -0.74
C TYR A 350 -12.17 10.37 0.56
N GLU A 351 -12.43 11.52 1.18
CA GLU A 351 -11.82 11.89 2.46
C GLU A 351 -12.15 10.88 3.57
N LYS A 352 -13.40 10.46 3.68
CA LYS A 352 -13.82 9.46 4.68
C LYS A 352 -13.14 8.11 4.48
N THR A 353 -12.91 7.72 3.23
CA THR A 353 -12.22 6.45 2.92
C THR A 353 -10.72 6.56 3.18
N ARG A 354 -10.13 7.74 2.98
CA ARG A 354 -8.76 8.05 3.39
C ARG A 354 -8.60 8.01 4.92
N GLU A 355 -9.55 8.54 5.67
CA GLU A 355 -9.60 8.42 7.15
C GLU A 355 -9.66 6.95 7.60
N LEU A 356 -10.49 6.11 6.96
CA LEU A 356 -10.55 4.68 7.23
C LEU A 356 -9.18 4.03 7.01
N ALA A 357 -8.54 4.35 5.90
CA ALA A 357 -7.27 3.78 5.53
C ALA A 357 -6.13 4.18 6.49
N ALA A 358 -6.10 5.45 6.92
CA ALA A 358 -5.22 5.90 8.01
C ALA A 358 -5.50 5.14 9.30
N GLY A 359 -6.79 4.93 9.65
CA GLY A 359 -7.19 4.10 10.78
C GLY A 359 -6.64 2.67 10.70
N LEU A 360 -6.69 2.03 9.52
CA LEU A 360 -6.15 0.69 9.30
C LEU A 360 -4.62 0.65 9.40
N GLN A 361 -3.92 1.70 8.95
CA GLN A 361 -2.48 1.82 9.15
C GLN A 361 -2.10 1.88 10.64
N THR A 362 -2.86 2.61 11.47
CA THR A 362 -2.60 2.67 12.93
C THR A 362 -2.78 1.32 13.64
N ILE A 363 -3.64 0.45 13.11
CA ILE A 363 -3.83 -0.92 13.61
C ILE A 363 -2.62 -1.81 13.27
N GLY A 364 -1.71 -1.33 12.42
CA GLY A 364 -0.50 -2.00 11.97
C GLY A 364 -0.65 -2.69 10.62
N CYS A 365 -1.66 -2.33 9.82
CA CYS A 365 -1.89 -2.89 8.47
C CYS A 365 -1.13 -2.08 7.40
N GLY A 366 0.11 -1.69 7.68
CA GLY A 366 0.89 -0.76 6.86
C GLY A 366 1.47 -1.35 5.57
N GLY A 367 1.24 -2.64 5.29
CA GLY A 367 1.74 -3.30 4.08
C GLY A 367 0.87 -3.05 2.84
N ILE A 368 -0.18 -2.23 2.94
CA ILE A 368 -1.12 -1.98 1.86
C ILE A 368 -0.89 -0.56 1.35
N ASP A 369 -0.66 -0.46 0.05
CA ASP A 369 -0.66 0.82 -0.66
C ASP A 369 -2.10 1.35 -0.72
N VAL A 370 -2.42 2.19 0.25
CA VAL A 370 -3.73 2.81 0.42
C VAL A 370 -4.08 3.68 -0.77
N GLU A 371 -3.13 4.45 -1.28
CA GLU A 371 -3.39 5.41 -2.36
C GLU A 371 -3.66 4.69 -3.67
N ALA A 372 -2.90 3.63 -3.97
CA ALA A 372 -3.18 2.77 -5.13
C ALA A 372 -4.58 2.13 -5.03
N ARG A 373 -4.95 1.64 -3.85
CA ARG A 373 -6.27 1.02 -3.63
C ARG A 373 -7.42 2.02 -3.74
N MET A 374 -7.20 3.24 -3.26
CA MET A 374 -8.13 4.34 -3.40
C MET A 374 -8.31 4.73 -4.87
N GLY A 375 -7.22 4.80 -5.63
CA GLY A 375 -7.27 5.00 -7.09
C GLY A 375 -8.12 3.94 -7.79
N GLU A 376 -7.90 2.65 -7.50
CA GLU A 376 -8.68 1.54 -8.04
C GLU A 376 -10.17 1.60 -7.68
N LEU A 377 -10.51 2.03 -6.46
CA LEU A 377 -11.91 2.11 -6.00
C LEU A 377 -12.69 3.26 -6.65
N PHE A 378 -12.02 4.38 -6.92
CA PHE A 378 -12.68 5.58 -7.42
C PHE A 378 -12.57 5.76 -8.94
N SER A 379 -11.71 5.00 -9.63
CA SER A 379 -11.54 5.11 -11.10
C SER A 379 -12.87 4.94 -11.83
N GLU A 380 -13.65 3.89 -11.53
CA GLU A 380 -14.98 3.64 -12.15
C GLU A 380 -16.00 4.78 -11.95
N HIS A 381 -15.75 5.67 -10.99
CA HIS A 381 -16.60 6.81 -10.69
C HIS A 381 -16.04 8.15 -11.17
N LEU A 382 -14.73 8.24 -11.43
CA LEU A 382 -14.00 9.49 -11.68
C LEU A 382 -13.14 9.47 -12.97
N ASP A 383 -13.27 8.45 -13.83
CA ASP A 383 -12.48 8.28 -15.07
C ASP A 383 -12.46 9.50 -16.02
N SER A 384 -13.43 10.42 -15.92
CA SER A 384 -13.47 11.69 -16.68
C SER A 384 -13.83 12.87 -15.77
N TYR A 385 -13.30 12.86 -14.55
CA TYR A 385 -13.59 13.87 -13.53
C TYR A 385 -13.30 15.31 -14.01
N PRO A 386 -12.13 15.64 -14.63
CA PRO A 386 -11.83 17.00 -15.04
C PRO A 386 -12.89 17.57 -16.00
N GLU A 387 -13.34 16.79 -16.98
CA GLU A 387 -14.36 17.20 -17.95
C GLU A 387 -15.69 17.52 -17.26
N VAL A 388 -16.13 16.67 -16.33
CA VAL A 388 -17.37 16.86 -15.58
C VAL A 388 -17.30 18.12 -14.69
N GLU A 389 -16.12 18.39 -14.11
CA GLU A 389 -15.88 19.60 -13.30
C GLU A 389 -15.87 20.87 -14.18
N PHE A 390 -15.29 20.82 -15.39
CA PHE A 390 -15.36 21.94 -16.33
C PHE A 390 -16.79 22.23 -16.77
N GLU A 391 -17.56 21.21 -17.15
CA GLU A 391 -18.98 21.36 -17.49
C GLU A 391 -19.79 22.00 -16.35
N LEU A 392 -19.50 21.63 -15.10
CA LEU A 392 -20.10 22.24 -13.93
C LEU A 392 -19.73 23.72 -13.82
N LEU A 393 -18.44 24.06 -13.95
CA LEU A 393 -17.95 25.44 -13.90
C LEU A 393 -18.61 26.30 -14.98
N GLU A 394 -18.69 25.83 -16.22
CA GLU A 394 -19.37 26.55 -17.31
C GLU A 394 -20.83 26.86 -16.97
N ALA A 395 -21.55 25.87 -16.43
CA ALA A 395 -22.95 26.02 -16.06
C ALA A 395 -23.13 27.00 -14.88
N LEU A 396 -22.28 26.92 -13.85
CA LEU A 396 -22.32 27.81 -12.70
C LEU A 396 -22.00 29.26 -13.10
N TYR A 397 -20.93 29.47 -13.88
CA TYR A 397 -20.58 30.80 -14.37
C TYR A 397 -21.61 31.37 -15.35
N ALA A 398 -22.25 30.54 -16.17
CA ALA A 398 -23.37 30.98 -17.02
C ALA A 398 -24.57 31.45 -16.18
N SER A 399 -24.91 30.70 -15.12
CA SER A 399 -25.99 31.06 -14.18
C SER A 399 -25.69 32.37 -13.45
N LEU A 400 -24.46 32.53 -12.95
CA LEU A 400 -24.00 33.76 -12.30
C LEU A 400 -24.03 34.96 -13.27
N ARG A 401 -23.56 34.79 -14.51
CA ARG A 401 -23.68 35.83 -15.54
C ARG A 401 -25.12 36.23 -15.81
N ALA A 402 -26.04 35.27 -15.93
CA ALA A 402 -27.46 35.55 -16.12
C ALA A 402 -28.07 36.31 -14.92
N LYS A 403 -27.70 35.94 -13.68
CA LYS A 403 -28.13 36.61 -12.44
C LYS A 403 -27.67 38.07 -12.35
N HIS A 404 -26.52 38.39 -12.94
CA HIS A 404 -25.93 39.74 -12.94
C HIS A 404 -26.11 40.50 -14.26
N GLN A 405 -26.78 39.90 -15.25
CA GLN A 405 -27.04 40.54 -16.55
C GLN A 405 -27.95 41.77 -16.37
N GLY A 406 -27.54 42.91 -16.91
CA GLY A 406 -28.29 44.17 -16.84
C GLY A 406 -28.20 44.91 -15.49
N LYS A 407 -27.43 44.40 -14.52
CA LYS A 407 -27.09 45.14 -13.30
C LYS A 407 -25.86 46.01 -13.53
N VAL A 408 -25.73 47.09 -12.77
CA VAL A 408 -24.50 47.89 -12.71
C VAL A 408 -23.35 46.99 -12.25
N LEU A 409 -22.16 47.21 -12.82
CA LEU A 409 -20.95 46.50 -12.43
C LEU A 409 -20.77 46.57 -10.90
N GLY A 410 -20.52 45.42 -10.26
CA GLY A 410 -20.30 45.33 -8.82
C GLY A 410 -19.39 44.18 -8.44
N CYS A 411 -18.83 44.24 -7.22
CA CYS A 411 -17.89 43.23 -6.72
C CYS A 411 -18.57 41.89 -6.37
N GLU A 412 -19.89 41.87 -6.16
CA GLU A 412 -20.65 40.68 -5.75
C GLU A 412 -20.42 39.49 -6.70
N MET A 413 -20.53 39.72 -8.01
CA MET A 413 -20.31 38.69 -9.02
C MET A 413 -18.88 38.12 -8.96
N VAL A 414 -17.89 38.98 -8.74
CA VAL A 414 -16.47 38.59 -8.66
C VAL A 414 -16.25 37.69 -7.44
N VAL A 415 -16.81 38.06 -6.30
CA VAL A 415 -16.77 37.25 -5.07
C VAL A 415 -17.48 35.91 -5.24
N GLU A 416 -18.67 35.88 -5.87
CA GLU A 416 -19.40 34.63 -6.13
C GLU A 416 -18.62 33.70 -7.08
N CYS A 417 -17.95 34.23 -8.10
CA CYS A 417 -17.07 33.45 -8.98
C CYS A 417 -15.87 32.84 -8.22
N PHE A 418 -15.30 33.57 -7.26
CA PHE A 418 -14.20 33.06 -6.45
C PHE A 418 -14.60 31.89 -5.58
N GLU A 419 -15.73 31.98 -4.90
CA GLU A 419 -16.22 30.89 -4.05
C GLU A 419 -16.44 29.62 -4.88
N VAL A 420 -16.96 29.76 -6.11
CA VAL A 420 -17.10 28.64 -7.06
C VAL A 420 -15.74 28.06 -7.46
N ALA A 421 -14.80 28.90 -7.88
CA ALA A 421 -13.47 28.45 -8.29
C ALA A 421 -12.70 27.78 -7.14
N LYS A 422 -12.76 28.33 -5.93
CA LYS A 422 -12.14 27.78 -4.72
C LYS A 422 -12.68 26.38 -4.42
N GLU A 423 -14.00 26.19 -4.46
CA GLU A 423 -14.62 24.89 -4.24
C GLU A 423 -14.19 23.87 -5.30
N SER A 424 -14.11 24.27 -6.57
CA SER A 424 -13.69 23.42 -7.69
C SER A 424 -12.21 23.05 -7.64
N ILE A 425 -11.32 24.00 -7.32
CA ILE A 425 -9.87 23.75 -7.20
C ILE A 425 -9.61 22.79 -6.03
N ALA A 426 -10.28 22.98 -4.88
CA ALA A 426 -10.16 22.08 -3.74
C ALA A 426 -10.59 20.63 -4.10
N ARG A 427 -11.69 20.47 -4.84
CA ARG A 427 -12.10 19.16 -5.36
C ARG A 427 -11.09 18.60 -6.35
N CYS A 428 -10.56 19.42 -7.24
CA CYS A 428 -9.61 18.99 -8.27
C CYS A 428 -8.32 18.44 -7.65
N GLN A 429 -7.84 19.08 -6.60
CA GLN A 429 -6.66 18.61 -5.86
C GLN A 429 -6.88 17.28 -5.17
N LEU A 430 -8.11 17.01 -4.75
CA LEU A 430 -8.47 15.77 -4.07
C LEU A 430 -8.76 14.62 -5.04
N LEU A 431 -9.52 14.90 -6.10
CA LEU A 431 -10.13 13.88 -6.96
C LEU A 431 -9.39 13.65 -8.29
N SER A 432 -8.60 14.62 -8.76
CA SER A 432 -7.83 14.48 -10.00
C SER A 432 -6.58 13.63 -9.79
N LEU A 433 -6.26 12.84 -10.82
CA LEU A 433 -4.99 12.12 -10.93
C LEU A 433 -3.83 13.11 -10.87
N GLU A 434 -2.71 12.69 -10.25
CA GLU A 434 -1.56 13.58 -10.05
C GLU A 434 -0.99 14.14 -11.36
N GLN A 435 -1.11 13.38 -12.45
CA GLN A 435 -0.63 13.79 -13.78
C GLN A 435 -1.46 14.92 -14.39
N ASP A 436 -2.78 14.87 -14.21
CA ASP A 436 -3.72 15.82 -14.83
C ASP A 436 -4.04 17.02 -13.94
N ARG A 437 -3.68 16.95 -12.65
CA ARG A 437 -4.03 17.96 -11.64
C ARG A 437 -3.53 19.35 -12.02
N ALA A 438 -2.27 19.47 -12.45
CA ALA A 438 -1.67 20.77 -12.74
C ALA A 438 -2.35 21.44 -13.95
N ASP A 439 -2.50 20.70 -15.04
CA ASP A 439 -3.14 21.17 -16.26
C ASP A 439 -4.63 21.48 -16.04
N SER A 440 -5.31 20.68 -15.21
CA SER A 440 -6.72 20.89 -14.88
C SER A 440 -6.93 22.17 -14.08
N VAL A 441 -6.14 22.37 -13.01
CA VAL A 441 -6.16 23.59 -12.20
C VAL A 441 -5.82 24.81 -13.04
N GLN A 442 -4.82 24.70 -13.94
CA GLN A 442 -4.47 25.77 -14.86
C GLN A 442 -5.67 26.18 -15.74
N LYS A 443 -6.37 25.21 -16.34
CA LYS A 443 -7.56 25.47 -17.18
C LYS A 443 -8.74 26.05 -16.40
N MET A 444 -8.95 25.66 -15.15
CA MET A 444 -9.98 26.28 -14.27
C MET A 444 -9.64 27.74 -13.95
N PHE A 445 -8.35 28.09 -14.00
CA PHE A 445 -7.86 29.40 -13.63
C PHE A 445 -7.79 30.36 -14.83
N SER A 446 -7.11 29.96 -15.90
CA SER A 446 -6.84 30.77 -17.09
C SER A 446 -6.74 29.94 -18.36
N SER A 447 -7.13 30.51 -19.50
CA SER A 447 -6.87 29.91 -20.81
C SER A 447 -5.43 30.20 -21.26
N ASP A 448 -4.71 29.18 -21.75
CA ASP A 448 -3.38 29.36 -22.39
C ASP A 448 -3.41 30.17 -23.69
N SER A 449 -4.60 30.41 -24.24
CA SER A 449 -4.78 31.09 -25.52
C SER A 449 -5.47 32.44 -25.32
N SER A 450 -4.75 33.53 -25.59
CA SER A 450 -5.28 34.90 -25.59
C SER A 450 -6.38 35.15 -26.64
N ARG A 451 -6.67 34.18 -27.51
CA ARG A 451 -7.60 34.30 -28.64
C ARG A 451 -9.00 33.74 -28.36
N TYR A 452 -9.16 32.89 -27.34
CA TYR A 452 -10.45 32.26 -27.02
C TYR A 452 -10.64 32.24 -25.51
N ALA A 453 -11.58 33.07 -25.01
CA ALA A 453 -11.99 33.05 -23.63
C ALA A 453 -12.69 31.72 -23.32
N SER A 454 -12.15 30.92 -22.40
CA SER A 454 -12.81 29.69 -22.00
C SER A 454 -13.92 29.97 -20.98
N PRO A 455 -15.10 29.32 -21.13
CA PRO A 455 -16.25 29.60 -20.27
C PRO A 455 -16.16 28.98 -18.86
N HIS A 456 -15.17 28.11 -18.60
CA HIS A 456 -14.86 27.50 -17.30
C HIS A 456 -13.69 28.15 -16.56
N SER A 457 -12.99 29.10 -17.18
CA SER A 457 -11.86 29.81 -16.58
C SER A 457 -12.33 30.99 -15.75
N LEU A 458 -11.86 31.05 -14.50
CA LEU A 458 -12.17 32.15 -13.58
C LEU A 458 -11.75 33.51 -14.15
N VAL A 459 -10.51 33.63 -14.60
CA VAL A 459 -9.95 34.90 -15.09
C VAL A 459 -10.71 35.38 -16.33
N ASP A 460 -11.02 34.47 -17.25
CA ASP A 460 -11.74 34.81 -18.48
C ASP A 460 -13.19 35.24 -18.20
N VAL A 461 -13.90 34.56 -17.30
CA VAL A 461 -15.27 34.92 -16.93
C VAL A 461 -15.32 36.28 -16.24
N VAL A 462 -14.38 36.55 -15.32
CA VAL A 462 -14.29 37.86 -14.63
C VAL A 462 -13.91 38.96 -15.62
N TYR A 463 -12.98 38.68 -16.56
CA TYR A 463 -12.63 39.62 -17.64
C TYR A 463 -13.85 40.06 -18.43
N GLN A 464 -14.62 39.09 -18.93
CA GLN A 464 -15.78 39.35 -19.78
C GLN A 464 -16.87 40.13 -19.03
N TYR A 465 -17.03 39.85 -17.73
CA TYR A 465 -17.93 40.63 -16.88
C TYR A 465 -17.47 42.07 -16.72
N MET A 466 -16.19 42.30 -16.42
CA MET A 466 -15.61 43.63 -16.24
C MET A 466 -15.67 44.47 -17.52
N ILE A 467 -15.28 43.89 -18.66
CA ILE A 467 -15.35 44.58 -19.95
C ILE A 467 -16.78 44.83 -20.38
N GLY A 468 -17.69 43.88 -20.21
CA GLY A 468 -19.10 44.08 -20.53
C GLY A 468 -19.72 45.23 -19.73
N GLY A 469 -19.36 45.35 -18.44
CA GLY A 469 -19.76 46.48 -17.61
C GLY A 469 -19.19 47.82 -18.08
N LEU A 470 -17.91 47.85 -18.48
CA LEU A 470 -17.26 49.04 -19.03
C LEU A 470 -17.88 49.46 -20.37
N GLN A 471 -18.08 48.52 -21.29
CA GLN A 471 -18.69 48.77 -22.59
C GLN A 471 -20.12 49.29 -22.45
N SER A 472 -20.93 48.72 -21.54
CA SER A 472 -22.28 49.22 -21.27
C SER A 472 -22.27 50.66 -20.76
N ALA A 473 -21.25 51.06 -19.99
CA ALA A 473 -21.08 52.44 -19.53
C ALA A 473 -20.64 53.37 -20.66
N MET A 474 -19.74 52.92 -21.53
CA MET A 474 -19.35 53.65 -22.74
C MET A 474 -20.53 53.88 -23.67
N ASP A 475 -21.35 52.86 -23.93
CA ASP A 475 -22.54 52.95 -24.77
C ASP A 475 -23.58 53.90 -24.17
N SER A 476 -23.74 53.91 -22.83
CA SER A 476 -24.58 54.86 -22.11
C SER A 476 -24.07 56.30 -22.31
N SER A 477 -22.76 56.50 -22.14
CA SER A 477 -22.10 57.78 -22.35
C SER A 477 -22.23 58.28 -23.79
N GLU A 478 -22.07 57.42 -24.79
CA GLU A 478 -22.19 57.78 -26.21
C GLU A 478 -23.63 58.17 -26.58
N LYS A 479 -24.62 57.42 -26.08
CA LYS A 479 -26.05 57.76 -26.24
C LYS A 479 -26.37 59.10 -25.57
N ALA A 480 -25.86 59.34 -24.37
CA ALA A 480 -26.02 60.60 -23.67
C ALA A 480 -25.43 61.77 -24.48
N CYS A 481 -24.19 61.63 -24.98
CA CYS A 481 -23.54 62.64 -25.82
C CYS A 481 -24.33 62.92 -27.11
N SER A 482 -24.86 61.89 -27.76
CA SER A 482 -25.68 62.02 -28.98
C SER A 482 -27.04 62.70 -28.72
N SER A 483 -27.66 62.44 -27.57
CA SER A 483 -28.89 63.15 -27.16
C SER A 483 -28.63 64.63 -26.86
N LEU A 484 -27.45 64.96 -26.33
CA LEU A 484 -27.07 66.34 -26.00
C LEU A 484 -26.69 67.15 -27.24
N SER A 485 -26.01 66.55 -28.23
CA SER A 485 -25.72 67.21 -29.51
C SER A 485 -26.99 67.54 -30.30
N SER A 486 -28.01 66.68 -30.27
CA SER A 486 -29.32 66.98 -30.85
C SER A 486 -30.11 68.06 -30.11
N PHE A 487 -29.92 68.19 -28.79
CA PHE A 487 -30.56 69.24 -27.97
C PHE A 487 -29.90 70.62 -28.17
N SER A 488 -28.58 70.68 -28.40
CA SER A 488 -27.83 71.92 -28.62
C SER A 488 -28.22 72.67 -29.90
N LEU A 489 -28.92 72.02 -30.84
CA LEU A 489 -29.48 72.66 -32.03
C LEU A 489 -30.73 73.52 -31.75
N MET A 490 -31.24 73.54 -30.51
CA MET A 490 -32.52 74.18 -30.15
C MET A 490 -32.45 75.51 -29.36
N GLY A 491 -31.27 76.05 -29.02
CA GLY A 491 -31.19 77.43 -28.52
C GLY A 491 -30.02 77.76 -27.58
N ASP A 492 -29.62 79.03 -27.62
CA ASP A 492 -28.34 79.58 -27.13
C ASP A 492 -28.28 79.90 -25.61
N GLN A 493 -29.24 79.45 -24.79
CA GLN A 493 -29.36 79.88 -23.38
C GLN A 493 -28.91 78.86 -22.32
N ASP A 494 -28.42 77.67 -22.68
CA ASP A 494 -28.19 76.55 -21.74
C ASP A 494 -26.74 76.02 -21.68
N ALA A 495 -25.71 76.79 -22.08
CA ALA A 495 -24.32 76.28 -22.11
C ALA A 495 -23.80 75.75 -20.75
N GLU A 496 -24.12 76.43 -19.65
CA GLU A 496 -23.69 76.04 -18.29
C GLU A 496 -24.47 74.81 -17.77
N ALA A 497 -25.75 74.71 -18.14
CA ALA A 497 -26.59 73.54 -17.86
C ALA A 497 -26.19 72.32 -18.70
N LEU A 498 -25.78 72.54 -19.95
CA LEU A 498 -25.22 71.54 -20.87
C LEU A 498 -23.90 71.01 -20.33
N HIS A 499 -22.99 71.88 -19.89
CA HIS A 499 -21.71 71.50 -19.30
C HIS A 499 -21.89 70.65 -18.03
N LYS A 500 -22.84 71.01 -17.16
CA LYS A 500 -23.18 70.26 -15.95
C LYS A 500 -23.84 68.91 -16.26
N LYS A 501 -24.63 68.82 -17.33
CA LYS A 501 -25.23 67.56 -17.81
C LYS A 501 -24.19 66.65 -18.46
N VAL A 502 -23.39 67.12 -19.42
CA VAL A 502 -22.34 66.34 -20.09
C VAL A 502 -21.38 65.76 -19.04
N VAL A 503 -20.81 66.61 -18.18
CA VAL A 503 -19.83 66.15 -17.17
C VAL A 503 -20.50 65.28 -16.10
N GLY A 504 -21.73 65.60 -15.69
CA GLY A 504 -22.42 64.92 -14.60
C GLY A 504 -23.04 63.58 -14.99
N THR A 505 -23.58 63.42 -16.20
CA THR A 505 -24.33 62.23 -16.61
C THR A 505 -23.56 61.30 -17.53
N SER A 506 -22.69 61.79 -18.44
CA SER A 506 -21.94 60.89 -19.34
C SER A 506 -20.59 60.49 -18.73
N LEU A 507 -19.75 61.48 -18.42
CA LEU A 507 -18.41 61.24 -17.88
C LEU A 507 -18.45 60.68 -16.44
N GLY A 508 -19.42 61.14 -15.65
CA GLY A 508 -19.65 60.68 -14.27
C GLY A 508 -19.96 59.18 -14.17
N GLU A 509 -20.76 58.63 -15.09
CA GLU A 509 -21.08 57.20 -15.14
C GLU A 509 -19.85 56.35 -15.46
N VAL A 510 -19.04 56.77 -16.45
CA VAL A 510 -17.79 56.08 -16.82
C VAL A 510 -16.80 56.10 -15.65
N PHE A 511 -16.60 57.24 -14.98
CA PHE A 511 -15.71 57.31 -13.82
C PHE A 511 -16.20 56.47 -12.64
N ALA A 512 -17.51 56.41 -12.39
CA ALA A 512 -18.08 55.55 -11.34
C ALA A 512 -17.81 54.06 -11.63
N VAL A 513 -17.94 53.64 -12.89
CA VAL A 513 -17.64 52.27 -13.32
C VAL A 513 -16.14 51.99 -13.23
N VAL A 514 -15.26 52.90 -13.64
CA VAL A 514 -13.80 52.76 -13.47
C VAL A 514 -13.40 52.67 -12.00
N GLY A 515 -14.00 53.48 -11.12
CA GLY A 515 -13.79 53.37 -9.67
C GLY A 515 -14.26 52.02 -9.11
N THR A 516 -15.32 51.44 -9.67
CA THR A 516 -15.81 50.11 -9.28
C THR A 516 -14.93 48.99 -9.84
N LEU A 517 -14.44 49.13 -11.08
CA LEU A 517 -13.46 48.21 -11.70
C LEU A 517 -12.19 48.12 -10.85
N SER A 518 -11.63 49.25 -10.43
CA SER A 518 -10.45 49.28 -9.57
C SER A 518 -10.67 48.51 -8.25
N LYS A 519 -11.86 48.65 -7.64
CA LYS A 519 -12.24 47.86 -6.45
C LYS A 519 -12.37 46.36 -6.77
N CYS A 520 -13.00 46.02 -7.91
CA CYS A 520 -13.10 44.63 -8.35
C CYS A 520 -11.74 43.99 -8.59
N VAL A 521 -10.79 44.71 -9.20
CA VAL A 521 -9.41 44.25 -9.42
C VAL A 521 -8.67 44.08 -8.10
N SER A 522 -8.78 45.04 -7.19
CA SER A 522 -8.15 44.93 -5.85
C SER A 522 -8.68 43.73 -5.07
N ASN A 523 -10.00 43.52 -5.09
CA ASN A 523 -10.62 42.33 -4.48
C ASN A 523 -10.20 41.04 -5.20
N LEU A 524 -10.00 41.12 -6.53
CA LEU A 524 -9.56 39.99 -7.33
C LEU A 524 -8.15 39.56 -6.92
N GLU A 525 -7.21 40.50 -6.91
CA GLU A 525 -5.83 40.28 -6.49
C GLU A 525 -5.72 39.75 -5.06
N GLN A 526 -6.45 40.37 -4.12
CA GLN A 526 -6.42 39.95 -2.73
C GLN A 526 -6.99 38.54 -2.55
N GLY A 527 -8.20 38.28 -3.08
CA GLY A 527 -8.86 36.99 -2.96
C GLY A 527 -8.07 35.86 -3.64
N LEU A 528 -7.45 36.11 -4.79
CA LEU A 528 -6.61 35.11 -5.46
C LEU A 528 -5.37 34.77 -4.66
N ARG A 529 -4.68 35.78 -4.12
CA ARG A 529 -3.42 35.58 -3.40
C ARG A 529 -3.62 34.92 -2.04
N GLU A 530 -4.68 35.27 -1.32
CA GLU A 530 -4.94 34.73 0.02
C GLU A 530 -5.65 33.36 0.00
N ASP A 531 -6.59 33.13 -0.92
CA ASP A 531 -7.50 31.97 -0.82
C ASP A 531 -7.29 30.88 -1.88
N VAL A 532 -6.81 31.24 -3.07
CA VAL A 532 -6.75 30.32 -4.22
C VAL A 532 -5.33 29.87 -4.51
N LEU A 533 -4.38 30.80 -4.61
CA LEU A 533 -2.98 30.51 -4.95
C LEU A 533 -2.27 29.71 -3.84
N ASP A 534 -2.64 29.89 -2.58
CA ASP A 534 -2.09 29.11 -1.46
C ASP A 534 -2.61 27.66 -1.45
N ALA A 535 -3.78 27.42 -2.04
CA ALA A 535 -4.27 26.06 -2.22
C ALA A 535 -3.51 25.35 -3.36
N ILE A 536 -3.06 26.08 -4.39
CA ILE A 536 -2.45 25.51 -5.60
C ILE A 536 -1.05 24.94 -5.31
N SER A 537 -0.94 23.62 -5.43
CA SER A 537 0.34 22.89 -5.44
C SER A 537 0.48 22.14 -6.77
N PRO A 538 1.63 22.19 -7.46
CA PRO A 538 2.97 22.63 -7.03
C PRO A 538 3.27 24.14 -7.21
N GLU A 539 4.30 24.66 -6.51
CA GLU A 539 4.72 26.09 -6.55
C GLU A 539 4.97 26.62 -7.97
N ALA A 540 5.54 25.81 -8.87
CA ALA A 540 5.77 26.21 -10.26
C ALA A 540 4.48 26.51 -11.03
N LEU A 541 3.36 25.90 -10.65
CA LEU A 541 2.05 26.20 -11.22
C LEU A 541 1.48 27.50 -10.65
N ARG A 542 1.71 27.74 -9.35
CA ARG A 542 1.35 28.99 -8.67
C ARG A 542 2.01 30.19 -9.34
N ASP A 543 3.32 30.11 -9.62
CA ASP A 543 4.07 31.17 -10.29
C ASP A 543 3.51 31.47 -11.70
N LYS A 544 3.18 30.43 -12.46
CA LYS A 544 2.54 30.60 -13.78
C LYS A 544 1.18 31.29 -13.67
N CYS A 545 0.36 30.89 -12.70
CA CYS A 545 -0.93 31.53 -12.45
C CYS A 545 -0.76 33.00 -12.03
N GLU A 546 0.25 33.33 -11.23
CA GLU A 546 0.59 34.73 -10.90
C GLU A 546 1.00 35.54 -12.14
N ASP A 547 1.86 35.00 -13.01
CA ASP A 547 2.25 35.65 -14.27
C ASP A 547 1.02 35.93 -15.17
N TYR A 548 0.09 34.97 -15.24
CA TYR A 548 -1.16 35.15 -15.98
C TYR A 548 -2.05 36.24 -15.39
N LEU A 549 -2.15 36.35 -14.06
CA LEU A 549 -2.89 37.44 -13.43
C LEU A 549 -2.28 38.80 -13.75
N VAL A 550 -0.95 38.93 -13.69
CA VAL A 550 -0.26 40.19 -14.02
C VAL A 550 -0.51 40.59 -15.47
N SER A 551 -0.42 39.63 -16.41
CA SER A 551 -0.72 39.84 -17.82
C SER A 551 -2.19 40.28 -18.04
N PHE A 552 -3.11 39.63 -17.33
CA PHE A 552 -4.54 39.95 -17.35
C PHE A 552 -4.83 41.38 -16.84
N ILE A 553 -4.24 41.78 -15.70
CA ILE A 553 -4.40 43.13 -15.14
C ILE A 553 -3.89 44.17 -16.13
N GLY A 554 -2.71 43.95 -16.73
CA GLY A 554 -2.15 44.85 -17.74
C GLY A 554 -3.05 44.99 -18.98
N LEU A 555 -3.70 43.92 -19.42
CA LEU A 555 -4.67 43.97 -20.53
C LEU A 555 -5.90 44.80 -20.15
N LEU A 556 -6.45 44.58 -18.95
CA LEU A 556 -7.60 45.33 -18.45
C LEU A 556 -7.29 46.82 -18.30
N GLU A 557 -6.13 47.17 -17.72
CA GLU A 557 -5.66 48.56 -17.62
C GLU A 557 -5.58 49.24 -18.99
N GLY A 558 -5.05 48.54 -20.00
CA GLY A 558 -5.02 49.02 -21.38
C GLY A 558 -6.41 49.31 -21.93
N THR A 559 -7.37 48.40 -21.73
CA THR A 559 -8.75 48.60 -22.18
C THR A 559 -9.46 49.76 -21.45
N VAL A 560 -9.22 49.93 -20.14
CA VAL A 560 -9.77 51.04 -19.35
C VAL A 560 -9.19 52.37 -19.81
N ALA A 561 -7.88 52.45 -20.07
CA ALA A 561 -7.23 53.65 -20.58
C ALA A 561 -7.78 54.05 -21.95
N GLN A 562 -7.98 53.08 -22.84
CA GLN A 562 -8.58 53.31 -24.15
C GLN A 562 -10.04 53.79 -24.04
N ALA A 563 -10.84 53.16 -23.17
CA ALA A 563 -12.22 53.55 -22.91
C ALA A 563 -12.33 55.00 -22.42
N LEU A 564 -11.52 55.37 -21.41
CA LEU A 564 -11.46 56.73 -20.87
C LEU A 564 -11.05 57.74 -21.95
N SER A 565 -10.02 57.44 -22.74
CA SER A 565 -9.57 58.33 -23.82
C SER A 565 -10.68 58.59 -24.85
N MET A 566 -11.43 57.55 -25.24
CA MET A 566 -12.54 57.66 -26.19
C MET A 566 -13.70 58.46 -25.61
N SER A 567 -14.13 58.17 -24.38
CA SER A 567 -15.23 58.88 -23.72
C SER A 567 -14.91 60.36 -23.50
N VAL A 568 -13.69 60.69 -23.08
CA VAL A 568 -13.25 62.09 -22.91
C VAL A 568 -13.20 62.80 -24.27
N SER A 569 -12.64 62.18 -25.30
CA SER A 569 -12.60 62.74 -26.65
C SER A 569 -14.00 63.05 -27.19
N ASN A 570 -14.95 62.13 -27.04
CA ASN A 570 -16.33 62.32 -27.48
C ASN A 570 -17.02 63.46 -26.71
N CYS A 571 -16.78 63.59 -25.41
CA CYS A 571 -17.34 64.70 -24.63
C CYS A 571 -16.74 66.05 -25.04
N LEU A 572 -15.43 66.11 -25.30
CA LEU A 572 -14.77 67.33 -25.77
C LEU A 572 -15.29 67.76 -27.15
N GLN A 573 -15.61 66.81 -28.04
CA GLN A 573 -16.23 67.11 -29.34
C GLN A 573 -17.65 67.67 -29.24
N VAL A 574 -18.42 67.33 -28.20
CA VAL A 574 -19.77 67.88 -27.98
C VAL A 574 -19.70 69.28 -27.34
N LEU A 575 -18.64 69.55 -26.56
CA LEU A 575 -18.42 70.84 -25.91
C LEU A 575 -17.82 71.91 -26.84
N ALA A 576 -17.01 71.49 -27.81
CA ALA A 576 -16.43 72.34 -28.86
C ALA A 576 -17.45 72.60 -29.98
#